data_AF-A0A2D6HA27-F1
#
_entry.id   AF-A0A2D6HA27-F1
#
_cell.length_a   1.000
_cell.length_b   1.000
_cell.length_c   1.000
_cell.angle_alpha   90.00
_cell.angle_beta   90.00
_cell.angle_gamma   90.00
#
_symmetry.space_group_name_H-M   'P 1'
#
loop_
_entity.id
_entity.type
_entity.pdbx_description
1 polymer ?
#
loop_
_entity_poly.entity_id
_entity_poly.type
_entity_poly.pdbx_seq_one_letter_code
_entity_poly.pdbx_strand_id
1 'polypeptide(L)'
;MARERFYAAVEDLKAIVPHDARAWDPDGRRWEIDSAFLDELKTWEGRWFRATRPQQPRPAAAEHPLANHYTALHLLPSAPVPVVLAAHRALVQLHHPDRGGDTRTMQQINSARDQLVLAGRGHEHAL
;
A
#
# COMPACT_ATOMS: atom_id res chain seq x y z
N MET A 1 8.43 -19.66 -29.05
CA MET A 1 7.48 -19.54 -27.93
C MET A 1 7.18 -18.08 -27.55
N ALA A 2 8.09 -17.30 -26.94
CA ALA A 2 7.76 -15.93 -26.50
C ALA A 2 7.51 -14.93 -27.66
N ARG A 3 8.32 -15.00 -28.73
CA ARG A 3 8.19 -14.14 -29.91
C ARG A 3 6.90 -14.38 -30.69
N GLU A 4 6.52 -15.64 -30.91
CA GLU A 4 5.27 -15.99 -31.62
C GLU A 4 4.03 -15.53 -30.85
N ARG A 5 4.04 -15.68 -29.52
CA ARG A 5 2.95 -15.20 -28.66
C ARG A 5 2.77 -13.69 -28.74
N PHE A 6 3.87 -12.94 -28.85
CA PHE A 6 3.83 -11.49 -29.05
C PHE A 6 3.17 -11.11 -30.37
N TYR A 7 3.59 -11.71 -31.49
CA TYR A 7 2.97 -11.41 -32.79
C TYR A 7 1.50 -11.82 -32.85
N ALA A 8 1.13 -12.95 -32.23
CA ALA A 8 -0.26 -13.36 -32.12
C ALA A 8 -1.12 -12.35 -31.35
N ALA A 9 -0.58 -11.77 -30.27
CA ALA A 9 -1.26 -10.70 -29.52
C ALA A 9 -1.45 -9.43 -30.37
N VAL A 10 -0.43 -9.06 -31.16
CA VAL A 10 -0.50 -7.90 -32.06
C VAL A 10 -1.53 -8.10 -33.18
N GLU A 11 -1.60 -9.29 -33.77
CA GLU A 11 -2.62 -9.57 -34.80
C GLU A 11 -4.04 -9.61 -34.21
N ASP A 12 -4.23 -10.17 -33.01
CA ASP A 12 -5.52 -10.12 -32.30
C ASP A 12 -5.92 -8.68 -31.97
N LEU A 13 -4.98 -7.84 -31.53
CA LEU A 13 -5.21 -6.40 -31.32
C LEU A 13 -5.68 -5.73 -32.62
N LYS A 14 -5.03 -6.07 -33.73
CA LYS A 14 -5.38 -5.48 -35.03
C LYS A 14 -6.75 -5.89 -35.55
N ALA A 15 -7.27 -7.04 -35.12
CA ALA A 15 -8.61 -7.49 -35.46
C ALA A 15 -9.70 -6.75 -34.65
N ILE A 16 -9.36 -6.32 -33.44
CA ILE A 16 -10.28 -5.66 -32.50
C ILE A 16 -10.35 -4.15 -32.74
N VAL A 17 -9.21 -3.53 -33.02
CA VAL A 17 -9.11 -2.08 -33.24
C VAL A 17 -8.86 -1.86 -34.73
N PRO A 18 -9.83 -1.36 -35.51
CA PRO A 18 -9.65 -1.07 -36.93
C PRO A 18 -8.47 -0.14 -37.24
N HIS A 19 -7.99 -0.15 -38.50
CA HIS A 19 -6.80 0.63 -38.91
C HIS A 19 -6.99 2.14 -38.75
N ASP A 20 -8.17 2.65 -39.02
CA ASP A 20 -8.56 4.06 -38.87
C ASP A 20 -8.65 4.51 -37.40
N ALA A 21 -8.86 3.58 -36.48
CA ALA A 21 -8.93 3.83 -35.04
C ALA A 21 -7.59 3.70 -34.31
N ARG A 22 -6.47 3.55 -35.04
CA ARG A 22 -5.14 3.38 -34.47
C ARG A 22 -4.05 4.08 -35.29
N ALA A 23 -3.09 4.70 -34.61
CA ALA A 23 -1.96 5.37 -35.25
C ALA A 23 -0.65 4.94 -34.58
N TRP A 24 0.39 4.73 -35.39
CA TRP A 24 1.73 4.51 -34.86
C TRP A 24 2.40 5.86 -34.60
N ASP A 25 2.76 6.10 -33.34
CA ASP A 25 3.60 7.22 -32.90
C ASP A 25 5.06 6.74 -32.87
N PRO A 26 5.90 7.16 -33.84
CA PRO A 26 7.29 6.74 -33.94
C PRO A 26 8.18 7.32 -32.84
N ASP A 27 7.84 8.48 -32.29
CA ASP A 27 8.65 9.18 -31.27
C ASP A 27 8.48 8.51 -29.92
N GLY A 28 7.24 8.18 -29.56
CA GLY A 28 6.91 7.41 -28.35
C GLY A 28 7.07 5.90 -28.51
N ARG A 29 7.31 5.40 -29.73
CA ARG A 29 7.26 3.96 -30.09
C ARG A 29 6.01 3.27 -29.56
N ARG A 30 4.87 3.94 -29.69
CA ARG A 30 3.59 3.52 -29.11
C ARG A 30 2.48 3.57 -30.15
N TRP A 31 1.45 2.79 -29.90
CA TRP A 31 0.21 2.89 -30.67
C TRP A 31 -0.71 3.84 -29.93
N GLU A 32 -1.16 4.88 -30.62
CA GLU A 32 -2.30 5.68 -30.20
C GLU A 32 -3.56 4.99 -30.72
N ILE A 33 -4.56 4.87 -29.86
CA ILE A 33 -5.80 4.17 -30.18
C ILE A 33 -6.97 5.05 -29.74
N ASP A 34 -8.00 5.11 -30.57
CA ASP A 34 -9.21 5.86 -30.26
C ASP A 34 -9.83 5.37 -28.94
N SER A 35 -10.18 6.32 -28.08
CA SER A 35 -10.81 6.07 -26.79
C SER A 35 -12.11 5.27 -26.86
N ALA A 36 -12.79 5.26 -28.01
CA ALA A 36 -13.99 4.46 -28.26
C ALA A 36 -13.75 2.95 -28.09
N PHE A 37 -12.51 2.48 -28.26
CA PHE A 37 -12.13 1.07 -28.14
C PHE A 37 -11.50 0.73 -26.78
N LEU A 38 -11.61 1.59 -25.78
CA LEU A 38 -10.96 1.39 -24.47
C LEU A 38 -11.44 0.13 -23.75
N ASP A 39 -12.70 -0.25 -23.87
CA ASP A 39 -13.23 -1.41 -23.13
C ASP A 39 -12.84 -2.73 -23.81
N GLU A 40 -12.81 -2.76 -25.13
CA GLU A 40 -12.27 -3.84 -25.93
C GLU A 40 -10.77 -4.01 -25.67
N LEU A 41 -10.02 -2.91 -25.58
CA LEU A 41 -8.60 -2.91 -25.23
C LEU A 41 -8.34 -3.47 -23.83
N LYS A 42 -9.11 -3.06 -22.82
CA LYS A 42 -8.99 -3.61 -21.45
C LYS A 42 -9.29 -5.10 -21.42
N THR A 43 -10.30 -5.53 -22.19
CA THR A 43 -10.67 -6.94 -22.29
C THR A 43 -9.56 -7.75 -22.97
N TRP A 44 -9.03 -7.24 -24.09
CA TRP A 44 -7.91 -7.81 -24.81
C TRP A 44 -6.64 -7.90 -23.95
N GLU A 45 -6.29 -6.82 -23.23
CA GLU A 45 -5.16 -6.77 -22.29
C GLU A 45 -5.29 -7.84 -21.21
N GLY A 46 -6.50 -7.98 -20.66
CA GLY A 46 -6.83 -9.00 -19.68
C GLY A 46 -6.54 -10.42 -20.18
N ARG A 47 -6.94 -10.75 -21.41
CA ARG A 47 -6.74 -12.10 -21.98
C ARG A 47 -5.27 -12.41 -22.23
N TRP A 48 -4.51 -11.45 -22.76
CA TRP A 48 -3.13 -11.69 -23.17
C TRP A 48 -2.11 -11.57 -22.03
N PHE A 49 -2.32 -10.64 -21.09
CA PHE A 49 -1.33 -10.25 -20.08
C PHE A 49 -1.74 -10.56 -18.64
N ARG A 50 -3.03 -10.58 -18.30
CA ARG A 50 -3.48 -10.87 -16.91
C ARG A 50 -3.24 -12.32 -16.49
N ALA A 51 -3.19 -13.27 -17.43
CA ALA A 51 -2.77 -14.65 -17.16
C ALA A 51 -1.27 -14.78 -16.78
N THR A 52 -0.47 -13.73 -17.01
CA THR A 52 0.99 -13.72 -16.78
C THR A 52 1.44 -12.72 -15.71
N ARG A 53 0.54 -11.88 -15.20
CA ARG A 53 0.86 -10.95 -14.11
C ARG A 53 0.62 -11.69 -12.79
N PRO A 54 1.63 -12.01 -11.98
CA PRO A 54 1.37 -12.39 -10.60
C PRO A 54 0.53 -11.25 -10.00
N GLN A 55 -0.62 -11.59 -9.41
CA GLN A 55 -1.43 -10.61 -8.72
C GLN A 55 -0.54 -9.93 -7.68
N GLN A 56 -0.20 -8.66 -7.90
CA GLN A 56 0.33 -7.85 -6.82
C GLN A 56 -0.77 -7.84 -5.75
N PRO A 57 -0.46 -8.26 -4.51
CA PRO A 57 -1.43 -8.18 -3.44
C PRO A 57 -1.90 -6.73 -3.38
N ARG A 58 -3.23 -6.56 -3.42
CA ARG A 58 -3.89 -5.27 -3.22
C ARG A 58 -3.25 -4.62 -2.00
N PRO A 59 -2.75 -3.37 -2.07
CA PRO A 59 -2.19 -2.74 -0.89
C PRO A 59 -3.26 -2.82 0.21
N ALA A 60 -2.91 -3.48 1.32
CA ALA A 60 -3.71 -3.44 2.52
C ALA A 60 -3.99 -1.95 2.83
N ALA A 61 -5.19 -1.65 3.31
CA ALA A 61 -5.61 -0.32 3.71
C ALA A 61 -4.42 0.42 4.35
N ALA A 62 -4.08 1.60 3.82
CA ALA A 62 -2.87 2.34 4.17
C ALA A 62 -2.59 2.22 5.67
N GLU A 63 -1.51 1.52 6.01
CA GLU A 63 -1.11 1.33 7.40
C GLU A 63 -0.97 2.71 8.03
N HIS A 64 -1.68 2.94 9.14
CA HIS A 64 -1.51 4.17 9.89
C HIS A 64 0.00 4.29 10.19
N PRO A 65 0.67 5.42 9.90
CA PRO A 65 2.13 5.53 10.05
C PRO A 65 2.65 5.20 11.47
N LEU A 66 1.74 5.19 12.45
CA LEU A 66 1.99 4.91 13.86
C LEU A 66 1.28 3.64 14.36
N ALA A 67 0.69 2.81 13.48
CA ALA A 67 -0.09 1.63 13.86
C ALA A 67 0.70 0.69 14.77
N ASN A 68 1.99 0.48 14.45
CA ASN A 68 2.90 -0.34 15.27
C ASN A 68 3.08 0.20 16.70
N HIS A 69 3.07 1.53 16.89
CA HIS A 69 3.19 2.14 18.22
C HIS A 69 1.91 1.98 19.04
N TYR A 70 0.73 2.09 18.40
CA TYR A 70 -0.54 1.80 19.07
C TYR A 70 -0.62 0.32 19.48
N THR A 71 -0.22 -0.60 18.59
CA THR A 71 -0.17 -2.04 18.88
C THR A 71 0.77 -2.36 20.05
N ALA A 72 1.94 -1.72 20.14
CA ALA A 72 2.88 -1.91 21.24
C ALA A 72 2.31 -1.51 22.62
N LEU A 73 1.29 -0.65 22.65
CA LEU A 73 0.57 -0.26 23.87
C LEU A 73 -0.79 -0.94 24.02
N HIS A 74 -1.13 -1.90 23.14
CA HIS A 74 -2.44 -2.55 23.07
C HIS A 74 -3.61 -1.57 22.89
N LEU A 75 -3.39 -0.53 22.09
CA LEU A 75 -4.37 0.53 21.80
C LEU A 75 -4.82 0.49 20.34
N LEU A 76 -5.99 1.08 20.09
CA LEU A 76 -6.45 1.40 18.74
C LEU A 76 -5.85 2.73 18.25
N PRO A 77 -5.67 2.93 16.92
CA PRO A 77 -5.11 4.18 16.37
C PRO A 77 -5.87 5.47 16.74
N SER A 78 -7.12 5.36 17.19
CA SER A 78 -7.93 6.50 17.65
C SER A 78 -7.76 6.84 19.13
N ALA A 79 -6.89 6.15 19.86
CA ALA A 79 -6.73 6.38 21.29
C ALA A 79 -6.13 7.77 21.59
N PRO A 80 -6.75 8.57 22.48
CA PRO A 80 -6.26 9.90 22.81
C PRO A 80 -5.04 9.85 23.74
N VAL A 81 -4.26 10.94 23.77
CA VAL A 81 -3.00 11.04 24.54
C VAL A 81 -3.13 10.62 26.02
N PRO A 82 -4.19 10.98 26.77
CA PRO A 82 -4.34 10.52 28.16
C PRO A 82 -4.40 8.99 28.28
N VAL A 83 -5.03 8.30 27.31
CA VAL A 83 -5.13 6.83 27.28
C VAL A 83 -3.77 6.20 26.96
N VAL A 84 -3.00 6.80 26.04
CA VAL A 84 -1.61 6.40 25.75
C VAL A 84 -0.75 6.44 27.02
N LEU A 85 -0.85 7.51 27.81
CA LEU A 85 -0.09 7.65 29.06
C LEU A 85 -0.52 6.65 30.14
N ALA A 86 -1.83 6.37 30.24
CA ALA A 86 -2.35 5.39 31.19
C ALA A 86 -1.88 3.96 30.84
N ALA A 87 -1.99 3.57 29.57
CA ALA A 87 -1.53 2.27 29.08
C ALA A 87 -0.02 2.09 29.29
N HIS A 88 0.78 3.11 28.97
CA HIS A 88 2.22 3.11 29.22
C HIS A 88 2.54 2.82 30.70
N ARG A 89 1.93 3.55 31.64
CA ARG A 89 2.17 3.36 33.08
C ARG A 89 1.83 1.96 33.58
N ALA A 90 0.77 1.34 33.03
CA ALA A 90 0.40 -0.03 33.35
C ALA A 90 1.43 -1.03 32.82
N LEU A 91 1.85 -0.87 31.56
CA LEU A 91 2.83 -1.75 30.93
C LEU A 91 4.23 -1.63 31.53
N VAL A 92 4.65 -0.43 31.96
CA VAL A 92 5.90 -0.25 32.70
C VAL A 92 5.91 -1.07 33.97
N GLN A 93 4.81 -1.06 34.75
CA GLN A 93 4.75 -1.84 35.98
C GLN A 93 4.85 -3.35 35.73
N LEU A 94 4.35 -3.82 34.59
CA LEU A 94 4.39 -5.23 34.19
C LEU A 94 5.75 -5.67 33.62
N HIS A 95 6.40 -4.82 32.83
CA HIS A 95 7.59 -5.17 32.05
C HIS A 95 8.89 -4.52 32.54
N HIS A 96 8.88 -3.86 33.71
CA HIS A 96 10.09 -3.22 34.24
C HIS A 96 11.22 -4.26 34.43
N PRO A 97 12.43 -4.02 33.90
CA PRO A 97 13.55 -4.97 34.02
C PRO A 97 13.92 -5.26 35.48
N ASP A 98 13.91 -4.24 36.35
CA ASP A 98 14.18 -4.43 37.79
C ASP A 98 13.12 -5.27 38.53
N ARG A 99 12.01 -5.60 37.88
CA ARG A 99 10.95 -6.48 38.40
C ARG A 99 10.91 -7.84 37.67
N GLY A 100 11.97 -8.19 36.96
CA GLY A 100 12.06 -9.43 36.16
C GLY A 100 11.46 -9.31 34.77
N GLY A 101 11.19 -8.10 34.29
CA GLY A 101 10.73 -7.84 32.93
C GLY A 101 11.85 -7.84 31.88
N ASP A 102 11.46 -7.69 30.61
CA ASP A 102 12.37 -7.70 29.47
C ASP A 102 12.75 -6.28 29.02
N THR A 103 14.05 -6.00 28.98
CA THR A 103 14.61 -4.70 28.57
C THR A 103 14.18 -4.31 27.15
N ARG A 104 14.11 -5.27 26.22
CA ARG A 104 13.70 -4.99 24.84
C ARG A 104 12.23 -4.57 24.77
N THR A 105 11.36 -5.28 25.48
CA THR A 105 9.94 -4.95 25.60
C THR A 105 9.75 -3.56 26.24
N MET A 106 10.50 -3.26 27.30
CA MET A 106 10.48 -1.94 27.94
C MET A 106 10.90 -0.81 26.99
N GLN A 107 11.94 -1.02 26.17
CA GLN A 107 12.37 -0.06 25.15
C GLN A 107 11.30 0.18 24.08
N GLN A 108 10.60 -0.87 23.65
CA GLN A 108 9.50 -0.76 22.69
C GLN A 108 8.33 0.04 23.26
N ILE A 109 7.93 -0.23 24.50
CA ILE A 109 6.86 0.50 25.22
C ILE A 109 7.20 1.99 25.35
N ASN A 110 8.44 2.32 25.71
CA ASN A 110 8.89 3.72 25.83
C ASN A 110 8.88 4.44 24.48
N SER A 111 9.47 3.83 23.46
CA SER A 111 9.51 4.40 22.10
C SER A 111 8.10 4.66 21.57
N ALA A 112 7.18 3.72 21.76
CA ALA A 112 5.79 3.89 21.35
C ALA A 112 5.10 5.07 22.03
N ARG A 113 5.27 5.22 23.35
CA ARG A 113 4.72 6.36 24.09
C ARG A 113 5.26 7.69 23.56
N ASP A 114 6.56 7.78 23.30
CA ASP A 114 7.19 9.04 22.87
C ASP A 114 6.72 9.46 21.48
N GLN A 115 6.64 8.52 20.54
CA GLN A 115 6.16 8.79 19.18
C GLN A 115 4.68 9.23 19.17
N LEU A 116 3.82 8.59 19.96
CA LEU A 116 2.40 8.92 20.01
C LEU A 116 2.13 10.26 20.72
N VAL A 117 2.87 10.58 21.78
CA VAL A 117 2.76 11.89 22.45
C VAL A 117 3.26 13.01 21.54
N LEU A 118 4.35 12.80 20.79
CA LEU A 118 4.86 13.78 19.83
C LEU A 118 3.83 14.03 18.72
N ALA A 119 3.24 12.97 18.16
CA ALA A 119 2.21 13.08 17.13
C ALA A 119 0.96 13.81 17.63
N GLY A 120 0.52 13.53 18.87
CA GLY A 120 -0.62 14.22 19.49
C GLY A 120 -0.41 15.73 19.63
N ARG A 121 0.80 16.17 20.01
CA ARG A 121 1.14 17.60 20.12
C ARG A 121 1.16 18.33 18.76
N GLY A 122 1.53 17.62 17.68
CA GLY A 122 1.51 18.18 16.33
C GLY A 122 0.10 18.45 15.81
N HIS A 123 -0.89 17.66 16.24
CA HIS A 123 -2.30 17.87 15.90
C HIS A 123 -2.94 19.07 16.63
N GLU A 124 -2.47 19.41 17.84
CA GLU A 124 -3.00 20.55 18.61
C GLU A 124 -2.58 21.92 18.06
N HIS A 125 -1.51 21.99 17.26
CA HIS A 125 -0.99 23.22 16.66
C HIS A 125 -1.47 23.47 15.21
N ALA A 126 -2.27 22.57 14.64
CA ALA A 126 -2.71 22.60 13.24
C ALA A 126 -4.16 23.10 13.04
N LEU A 127 -4.74 23.76 14.04
CA LEU A 127 -6.06 24.41 14.01
C LEU A 127 -5.91 25.89 14.34
#